data_AF-A0A101XD67-F1
#
_entry.id   AF-A0A101XD67-F1
#
_cell.length_a   1.000
_cell.length_b   1.000
_cell.length_c   1.000
_cell.angle_alpha   90.00
_cell.angle_beta   90.00
_cell.angle_gamma   90.00
#
_symmetry.space_group_name_H-M   'P 1'
#
loop_
_entity.id
_entity.type
_entity.pdbx_description
1 polymer ?
#
loop_
_entity_poly.entity_id
_entity_poly.type
_entity_poly.pdbx_seq_one_letter_code
_entity_poly.pdbx_strand_id
1 'polypeptide(L)' 'MRAVAYVLSAVALILGVVYMISTLSTPSLDPLIYARDLAIAAIAVGVAAPILLRKFSAAEAA' A
#
# COMPACT_ATOMS: atom_id res chain seq x y z
N MET A 1 -9.48 8.94 -18.32
CA MET A 1 -8.16 8.65 -17.70
C MET A 1 -8.11 9.10 -16.24
N ARG A 2 -8.20 10.40 -15.92
CA ARG A 2 -8.09 10.90 -14.52
C ARG A 2 -9.16 10.35 -13.57
N ALA A 3 -10.44 10.32 -13.98
CA ALA A 3 -11.51 9.76 -13.17
C ALA A 3 -11.30 8.27 -12.83
N VAL A 4 -10.85 7.47 -13.80
CA VAL A 4 -10.53 6.05 -13.60
C VAL A 4 -9.38 5.88 -12.61
N ALA A 5 -8.33 6.70 -12.73
CA ALA A 5 -7.22 6.68 -11.77
C ALA A 5 -7.71 7.01 -10.34
N TYR A 6 -8.58 8.01 -10.16
CA TYR A 6 -9.14 8.32 -8.85
C TYR A 6 -9.97 7.19 -8.26
N VAL A 7 -10.81 6.54 -9.08
CA VAL A 7 -11.60 5.37 -8.66
C VAL A 7 -10.67 4.24 -8.24
N LEU A 8 -9.65 3.93 -9.03
CA LEU A 8 -8.68 2.88 -8.72
C LEU A 8 -7.88 3.21 -7.45
N SER A 9 -7.48 4.46 -7.24
CA SER A 9 -6.83 4.91 -6.01
C SER A 9 -7.74 4.76 -4.79
N ALA A 10 -9.02 5.13 -4.90
CA ALA A 10 -9.98 4.96 -3.81
C ALA A 10 -10.18 3.48 -3.46
N VAL A 11 -10.33 2.61 -4.47
CA VAL A 11 -10.45 1.16 -4.28
C VAL A 11 -9.19 0.59 -3.60
N ALA A 12 -8.00 1.01 -4.03
CA ALA A 12 -6.74 0.58 -3.43
C ALA A 12 -6.65 0.97 -1.95
N LEU A 13 -7.07 2.17 -1.58
CA LEU A 13 -7.10 2.61 -0.18
C LEU A 13 -8.07 1.78 0.66
N ILE A 14 -9.30 1.54 0.16
CA ILE A 14 -10.30 0.73 0.86
C ILE A 14 -9.78 -0.69 1.08
N LEU A 15 -9.25 -1.32 0.04
CA LEU A 15 -8.71 -2.68 0.13
C LEU A 15 -7.52 -2.75 1.08
N GLY A 16 -6.62 -1.75 1.07
CA GLY A 16 -5.49 -1.69 2.00
C GLY A 16 -5.93 -1.60 3.46
N VAL A 17 -6.95 -0.77 3.75
CA VAL A 17 -7.50 -0.64 5.12
C VAL A 17 -8.19 -1.93 5.56
N VAL A 18 -9.02 -2.53 4.71
CA VAL A 18 -9.70 -3.80 5.02
C VAL A 18 -8.68 -4.92 5.27
N TYR A 19 -7.64 -5.00 4.45
CA TYR A 19 -6.55 -5.94 4.62
C TYR A 19 -5.86 -5.76 5.97
N MET A 20 -5.49 -4.53 6.33
CA MET A 20 -4.83 -4.21 7.61
C MET A 20 -5.71 -4.57 8.81
N ILE A 21 -6.99 -4.20 8.77
CA ILE A 21 -7.93 -4.55 9.84
C ILE A 21 -8.06 -6.07 9.96
N SER A 22 -8.14 -6.79 8.83
CA SER A 22 -8.26 -8.26 8.82
C SER A 22 -7.00 -8.93 9.37
N THR A 23 -5.81 -8.43 9.04
CA THR A 23 -4.54 -8.96 9.57
C THR A 23 -4.41 -8.73 11.08
N LEU A 24 -4.87 -7.58 11.59
CA LEU A 24 -4.82 -7.26 13.01
C LEU A 24 -5.91 -7.96 13.82
N SER A 25 -7.10 -8.14 13.25
CA SER A 25 -8.27 -8.70 13.95
C SER A 25 -8.27 -10.22 13.97
N THR A 26 -7.78 -10.84 12.89
CA THR A 26 -7.64 -12.30 12.76
C THR A 26 -6.25 -12.62 12.23
N PRO A 27 -5.19 -12.46 13.04
CA PRO A 27 -3.84 -12.77 12.61
C PRO A 27 -3.77 -14.25 12.21
N SER A 28 -3.19 -14.53 11.05
CA SER A 28 -2.95 -15.91 10.63
C SER A 28 -2.01 -16.57 11.63
N LEU A 29 -2.44 -17.69 12.22
CA LEU A 29 -1.59 -18.51 13.09
C LEU A 29 -0.46 -19.22 12.32
N ASP A 30 -0.52 -19.23 10.99
CA ASP A 30 0.53 -19.72 10.10
C ASP A 30 1.62 -18.64 9.89
N PRO A 31 2.83 -18.83 10.42
CA PRO A 31 3.92 -17.87 10.30
C PRO A 31 4.36 -17.62 8.86
N LEU A 32 4.17 -18.60 7.96
CA LEU A 32 4.59 -18.49 6.56
C LEU A 32 3.68 -17.53 5.79
N ILE A 33 2.38 -17.57 6.08
CA ILE A 33 1.40 -16.66 5.47
C ILE A 33 1.66 -15.23 5.93
N TYR A 34 1.87 -15.04 7.24
CA TYR A 34 2.20 -13.73 7.80
C TYR A 34 3.49 -13.14 7.21
N ALA A 35 4.55 -13.95 7.08
CA ALA A 35 5.83 -13.51 6.52
C ALA A 35 5.71 -13.11 5.04
N ARG A 36 4.96 -13.88 4.23
CA ARG A 36 4.70 -13.55 2.81
C ARG A 36 3.95 -12.22 2.68
N ASP A 37 2.90 -12.08 3.47
CA ASP A 37 2.02 -10.93 3.50
C ASP A 37 2.78 -9.65 3.92
N LEU A 38 3.67 -9.78 4.90
CA LEU A 38 4.60 -8.72 5.32
C LEU A 38 5.63 -8.39 4.23
N ALA A 39 6.20 -9.40 3.56
CA ALA A 39 7.18 -9.19 2.49
C ALA A 39 6.57 -8.44 1.30
N ILE A 40 5.35 -8.79 0.91
CA ILE A 40 4.62 -8.10 -0.18
C ILE A 40 4.38 -6.64 0.20
N ALA A 41 3.94 -6.36 1.43
CA ALA A 41 3.75 -5.00 1.92
C ALA A 41 5.07 -4.22 1.93
N ALA A 42 6.16 -4.82 2.41
CA ALA A 42 7.47 -4.20 2.46
C ALA A 42 8.02 -3.86 1.06
N ILE A 43 7.85 -4.77 0.08
CA ILE A 43 8.23 -4.51 -1.31
C ILE A 43 7.38 -3.37 -1.90
N ALA A 44 6.06 -3.41 -1.69
CA ALA A 44 5.16 -2.37 -2.19
C ALA A 44 5.52 -0.99 -1.64
N VAL A 45 5.77 -0.89 -0.33
CA VAL A 45 6.20 0.36 0.32
C VAL A 45 7.60 0.76 -0.14
N GLY A 46 8.55 -0.17 -0.23
CA GLY A 46 9.92 0.09 -0.66
C GLY A 46 10.01 0.63 -2.10
N VAL A 47 9.07 0.26 -2.97
CA VAL A 47 8.97 0.82 -4.33
C VAL A 47 8.18 2.13 -4.34
N ALA A 48 7.04 2.19 -3.64
CA ALA A 48 6.17 3.36 -3.66
C ALA A 48 6.80 4.57 -2.96
N ALA A 49 7.45 4.38 -1.81
CA ALA A 49 8.03 5.45 -1.01
C ALA A 49 9.02 6.34 -1.80
N PRO A 50 10.08 5.83 -2.45
CA PRO A 50 11.03 6.67 -3.19
C PRO A 50 10.38 7.38 -4.39
N ILE A 51 9.40 6.75 -5.04
CA ILE A 51 8.68 7.37 -6.17
C ILE A 51 7.86 8.56 -5.69
N LEU A 52 7.12 8.39 -4.59
CA LEU A 52 6.31 9.45 -4.01
C LEU A 52 7.19 10.58 -3.47
N LEU A 53 8.28 10.24 -2.77
CA LEU A 53 9.24 11.22 -2.24
C LEU A 53 9.81 12.11 -3.36
N ARG A 54 10.26 11.50 -4.47
CA ARG A 54 10.75 12.26 -5.63
C ARG A 54 9.67 13.14 -6.26
N LYS A 55 8.44 12.65 -6.36
CA LYS A 55 7.32 13.42 -6.94
C LYS A 55 6.95 14.63 -6.08
N PHE A 56 6.84 14.46 -4.77
CA PHE A 56 6.44 15.54 -3.88
C PHE A 56 7.58 16.54 -3.65
N SER A 57 8.82 16.10 -3.49
CA SER A 57 9.97 17.03 -3.40
C SER A 57 10.17 17.82 -4.70
N ALA A 58 9.93 17.22 -5.87
CA ALA A 58 9.98 17.95 -7.13
C ALA A 58 8.81 18.93 -7.32
N ALA A 59 7.65 18.66 -6.71
CA ALA A 59 6.50 19.57 -6.71
C ALA A 59 6.67 20.73 -5.72
N GLU A 60 7.45 20.54 -4.64
CA GLU A 60 7.77 21.59 -3.67
C GLU A 60 8.87 22.55 -4.17
N ALA A 61 9.76 22.06 -5.05
CA ALA A 61 10.84 22.86 -5.64
C ALA A 61 10.44 23.64 -6.92
N ALA A 62 9.17 23.57 -7.34
CA ALA A 62 8.64 24.18 -8.56
C ALA A 62 7.64 25.30 -8.24
#